data_AF-A0A7K2M766-F1
#
_entry.id   AF-A0A7K2M766-F1
#
_cell.length_a   1.000
_cell.length_b   1.000
_cell.length_c   1.000
_cell.angle_alpha   90.00
_cell.angle_beta   90.00
_cell.angle_gamma   90.00
#
_symmetry.space_group_name_H-M   'P 1'
#
loop_
_entity.id
_entity.type
_entity.pdbx_description
1 polymer ?
#
loop_
_entity_poly.entity_id
_entity_poly.type
_entity_poly.pdbx_seq_one_letter_code
_entity_poly.pdbx_strand_id
1 'polypeptide(L)' 'MGIFSRKNNDTPANPQMAELGREFAIARRHGDRKTMRRIGREFSDTARGDADTASFQQGQEAYDALPPVNPPRRNRRR' A
#
# COMPACT_ATOMS: atom_id res chain seq x y z
N MET A 1 -8.56 11.41 26.72
CA MET A 1 -7.34 11.41 25.88
C MET A 1 -7.10 9.97 25.44
N GLY A 2 -7.03 9.66 24.14
CA GLY A 2 -6.94 8.27 23.67
C GLY A 2 -6.03 8.15 22.46
N ILE A 3 -4.75 7.92 22.76
CA ILE A 3 -3.66 7.32 21.95
C ILE A 3 -3.84 7.43 20.43
N PHE A 4 -3.42 8.57 19.87
CA PHE A 4 -2.98 8.60 18.47
C PHE A 4 -1.60 7.94 18.43
N SER A 5 -1.55 6.65 18.08
CA SER A 5 -0.29 5.99 17.76
C SER A 5 0.40 6.79 16.66
N ARG A 6 1.45 7.52 17.02
CA ARG A 6 2.34 8.14 16.05
C ARG A 6 2.94 7.00 15.23
N LYS A 7 2.65 7.03 13.93
CA LYS A 7 3.21 6.23 12.86
C LYS A 7 4.61 5.76 13.20
N ASN A 8 4.80 4.45 13.12
CA ASN A 8 6.11 3.83 13.14
C ASN A 8 7.03 4.60 12.18
N ASN A 9 8.23 4.94 12.67
CA ASN A 9 9.35 5.36 11.84
C ASN A 9 9.88 4.15 11.04
N ASP A 10 8.99 3.44 10.34
CA ASP A 10 9.39 2.38 9.42
C ASP A 10 9.73 3.08 8.11
N THR A 11 10.90 3.74 8.07
CA THR A 11 11.48 4.13 6.79
C THR A 11 11.76 2.84 6.02
N PRO A 12 11.14 2.62 4.86
CA PRO A 12 11.35 1.40 4.09
C PRO A 12 12.83 1.29 3.73
N ALA A 13 13.36 0.07 3.80
CA ALA A 13 14.75 -0.20 3.43
C ALA A 13 15.02 0.20 1.98
N ASN A 14 14.02 0.05 1.11
CA ASN A 14 14.02 0.56 -0.24
C ASN A 14 12.78 1.45 -0.50
N PRO A 15 12.94 2.79 -0.53
CA PRO A 15 11.81 3.70 -0.73
C PRO A 15 11.15 3.54 -2.11
N GLN A 16 11.91 3.19 -3.16
CA GLN A 16 11.36 2.97 -4.50
C GLN A 16 10.41 1.76 -4.53
N MET A 17 10.76 0.68 -3.81
CA MET A 17 9.89 -0.50 -3.70
C MET A 17 8.63 -0.21 -2.90
N ALA A 18 8.74 0.61 -1.85
CA ALA A 18 7.58 1.05 -1.10
C ALA A 18 6.63 1.92 -1.93
N GLU A 19 7.15 2.77 -2.81
CA GLU A 19 6.34 3.55 -3.75
C GLU A 19 5.62 2.63 -4.76
N LEU A 20 6.32 1.65 -5.34
CA LEU A 20 5.70 0.65 -6.21
C LEU A 20 4.58 -0.13 -5.50
N GLY A 21 4.81 -0.51 -4.24
CA GLY A 21 3.80 -1.17 -3.41
C GLY A 21 2.57 -0.30 -3.19
N ARG A 22 2.78 0.99 -2.93
CA ARG A 22 1.70 1.98 -2.78
C ARG A 22 0.90 2.13 -4.08
N GLU A 23 1.57 2.26 -5.22
CA GLU A 23 0.92 2.33 -6.54
C GLU A 23 0.14 1.06 -6.87
N PHE A 24 0.66 -0.11 -6.50
CA PHE A 24 -0.04 -1.38 -6.66
C PHE A 24 -1.34 -1.40 -5.86
N ALA A 25 -1.30 -0.94 -4.60
CA ALA A 25 -2.49 -0.86 -3.75
C ALA A 25 -3.51 0.16 -4.29
N ILE A 26 -3.06 1.29 -4.84
CA ILE A 26 -3.92 2.25 -5.57
C ILE A 26 -4.59 1.55 -6.74
N ALA A 27 -3.82 0.92 -7.63
CA ALA A 27 -4.33 0.24 -8.81
C ALA A 27 -5.33 -0.86 -8.43
N ARG A 28 -5.05 -1.65 -7.39
CA ARG A 28 -5.96 -2.66 -6.85
C ARG A 28 -7.26 -2.06 -6.33
N ARG A 29 -7.19 -0.95 -5.59
CA ARG A 29 -8.37 -0.24 -5.07
C ARG A 29 -9.25 0.33 -6.18
N HIS A 30 -8.65 0.72 -7.31
CA HIS A 30 -9.34 1.21 -8.50
C HIS A 30 -9.68 0.13 -9.54
N GLY A 31 -9.26 -1.12 -9.33
CA GLY A 31 -9.48 -2.22 -10.27
C GLY A 31 -8.68 -2.11 -11.57
N ASP A 32 -7.60 -1.31 -11.60
CA ASP A 32 -6.74 -1.16 -12.78
C ASP A 32 -5.78 -2.35 -12.91
N ARG A 33 -6.29 -3.41 -13.56
CA ARG A 33 -5.54 -4.64 -13.79
C ARG A 33 -4.31 -4.43 -14.69
N LYS A 34 -4.31 -3.43 -15.57
CA LYS A 34 -3.17 -3.18 -16.48
C LYS A 34 -2.01 -2.62 -15.68
N THR A 35 -2.28 -1.64 -14.83
CA THR A 35 -1.30 -1.05 -13.94
C THR A 35 -0.79 -2.06 -12.92
N MET A 36 -1.67 -2.86 -12.31
CA MET A 36 -1.24 -3.95 -11.42
C MET A 36 -0.27 -4.93 -12.09
N ARG A 37 -0.56 -5.33 -13.34
CA ARG A 37 0.32 -6.23 -14.10
C ARG A 37 1.65 -5.59 -14.47
N ARG A 38 1.65 -4.30 -14.81
CA ARG A 38 2.86 -3.53 -15.11
C ARG A 38 3.75 -3.46 -13.87
N ILE A 39 3.20 -3.06 -12.74
CA ILE A 39 3.93 -2.95 -11.46
C ILE A 39 4.45 -4.31 -11.01
N GLY A 40 3.66 -5.38 -11.16
CA GLY A 40 4.12 -6.74 -10.83
C GLY A 40 5.32 -7.20 -11.67
N ARG A 41 5.38 -6.81 -12.96
CA ARG A 41 6.56 -7.07 -13.81
C ARG A 41 7.75 -6.23 -13.35
N GLU A 42 7.54 -4.94 -13.16
CA GLU A 42 8.57 -4.01 -12.70
C GLU A 42 9.17 -4.45 -11.35
N PHE A 43 8.34 -4.87 -10.40
CA PHE A 43 8.77 -5.47 -9.15
C PHE A 43 9.58 -6.75 -9.37
N SER A 44 9.13 -7.66 -10.24
CA SER A 44 9.89 -8.88 -10.54
C SER A 44 11.23 -8.62 -11.22
N ASP A 45 11.35 -7.56 -12.02
CA ASP A 45 12.58 -7.19 -12.73
C ASP A 45 13.58 -6.47 -11.82
N THR A 46 13.09 -5.78 -10.79
CA THR A 46 13.89 -4.88 -9.93
C THR A 46 14.15 -5.42 -8.53
N ALA A 47 13.28 -6.25 -7.97
CA ALA A 47 13.45 -6.82 -6.65
C ALA A 47 14.61 -7.81 -6.64
N ARG A 48 15.57 -7.62 -5.73
CA ARG A 48 16.77 -8.46 -5.61
C ARG A 48 16.87 -9.24 -4.30
N GLY A 49 15.93 -9.05 -3.38
CA GLY A 49 15.89 -9.82 -2.14
C GLY A 49 14.71 -9.50 -1.25
N ASP A 50 14.69 -10.15 -0.08
CA ASP A 50 13.57 -10.09 0.86
C ASP A 50 13.31 -8.68 1.42
N ALA A 51 14.34 -7.83 1.49
CA ALA A 51 14.20 -6.44 1.91
C ALA A 51 13.38 -5.59 0.92
N ASP A 52 13.49 -5.86 -0.38
CA ASP A 52 12.69 -5.20 -1.42
C ASP A 52 11.23 -5.66 -1.34
N THR A 53 11.02 -6.96 -1.13
CA THR A 53 9.69 -7.55 -0.90
C THR A 53 9.02 -6.96 0.34
N ALA A 54 9.74 -6.86 1.45
CA ALA A 54 9.25 -6.25 2.68
C ALA A 54 8.90 -4.77 2.47
N SER A 55 9.74 -4.01 1.77
CA SER A 55 9.48 -2.60 1.46
C SER A 55 8.24 -2.43 0.56
N PHE A 56 8.06 -3.31 -0.43
CA PHE A 56 6.89 -3.33 -1.30
C PHE A 56 5.61 -3.67 -0.54
N GLN A 57 5.65 -4.67 0.35
CA GLN A 57 4.52 -5.00 1.21
C GLN A 57 4.17 -3.84 2.14
N GLN A 58 5.17 -3.23 2.76
CA GLN A 58 4.99 -2.07 3.62
C GLN A 58 4.32 -0.89 2.89
N GLY A 59 4.69 -0.65 1.62
CA GLY A 59 4.05 0.34 0.76
C GLY A 59 2.57 0.08 0.50
N GLN A 60 2.19 -1.19 0.29
CA GLN A 60 0.80 -1.59 0.14
C GLN A 60 0.01 -1.35 1.41
N GLU A 61 0.52 -1.85 2.55
CA GLU A 61 -0.12 -1.72 3.85
C GLU A 61 -0.29 -0.26 4.25
N ALA A 62 0.70 0.58 3.97
CA ALA A 62 0.64 2.02 4.22
C ALA A 62 -0.50 2.71 3.46
N TYR A 63 -0.83 2.23 2.24
CA TYR A 63 -1.97 2.75 1.48
C TYR A 63 -3.30 2.16 1.94
N ASP A 64 -3.35 0.85 2.16
CA ASP A 64 -4.58 0.16 2.60
C ASP A 64 -5.04 0.63 3.99
N ALA A 65 -4.10 1.01 4.85
CA ALA A 65 -4.39 1.61 6.15
C ALA A 65 -5.03 3.00 6.05
N LEU A 66 -4.98 3.65 4.88
CA LEU A 66 -5.66 4.93 4.68
C LEU A 66 -7.18 4.69 4.69
N PRO A 67 -7.92 5.39 5.56
CA PRO A 67 -9.37 5.26 5.57
C PRO A 67 -9.93 5.69 4.20
N PRO A 68 -10.98 5.03 3.71
CA PRO A 68 -11.65 5.47 2.49
C PRO A 68 -12.14 6.91 2.67
N VAL A 69 -11.85 7.78 1.70
CA VAL A 69 -12.24 9.21 1.70
C VAL A 69 -13.75 9.39 1.87
N ASN A 70 -14.55 8.47 1.32
CA ASN A 70 -15.98 8.37 1.57
C ASN A 70 -16.27 7.00 2.20
N PRO A 71 -16.25 6.88 3.54
CA PRO A 71 -16.68 5.64 4.16
C PRO A 71 -18.16 5.43 3.77
N PRO A 72 -18.55 4.22 3.32
CA PRO A 72 -19.95 3.95 3.06
C PRO A 72 -20.72 4.28 4.34
N ARG A 73 -21.68 5.21 4.24
CA ARG A 73 -22.56 5.57 5.36
C ARG A 73 -23.30 4.31 5.73
N ARG A 74 -22.77 3.59 6.72
CA ARG A 74 -23.38 2.40 7.30
C ARG A 74 -24.75 2.86 7.78
N ASN A 75 -25.78 2.59 6.99
CA ASN A 75 -27.15 2.80 7.35
C ASN A 75 -27.41 1.80 8.48
N ARG A 76 -27.05 2.19 9.72
CA ARG A 76 -27.41 1.49 10.94
C ARG A 76 -28.92 1.56 10.98
N ARG A 77 -29.57 0.54 10.41
CA ARG A 77 -30.98 0.28 10.65
C ARG A 77 -31.10 0.22 12.19
N ARG A 78 -31.91 1.14 12.70
CA ARG A 78 -32.24 1.34 14.12
C ARG A 78 -32.62 0.03 14.77
#